data_AF-A0A7X9IHQ0-F1
#
_entry.id   AF-A0A7X9IHQ0-F1
#
_cell.length_a   1.000
_cell.length_b   1.000
_cell.length_c   1.000
_cell.angle_alpha   90.00
_cell.angle_beta   90.00
_cell.angle_gamma   90.00
#
_symmetry.space_group_name_H-M   'P 1'
#
loop_
_entity.id
_entity.type
_entity.pdbx_description
1 polymer ?
#
loop_
_entity_poly.entity_id
_entity_poly.type
_entity_poly.pdbx_seq_one_letter_code
_entity_poly.pdbx_strand_id
1 'polypeptide(L)' 'MTMKRRLAELLLEKSYIEGEVVLTSGKKSDYYFDCKQTALHPEGAFLLGNLFLDMLPQD' A
#
# COMPACT_ATOMS: atom_id res chain seq x y z
N MET A 1 -7.68 -14.43 9.07
CA MET A 1 -6.86 -13.22 8.82
C MET A 1 -7.78 -12.16 8.23
N THR A 2 -7.75 -10.90 8.69
CA THR A 2 -8.62 -9.85 8.12
C THR A 2 -8.04 -9.34 6.79
N MET A 3 -8.88 -8.83 5.88
CA MET A 3 -8.42 -8.27 4.59
C MET A 3 -7.40 -7.14 4.79
N LYS A 4 -7.59 -6.29 5.81
CA LYS A 4 -6.62 -5.24 6.19
C LYS A 4 -5.26 -5.83 6.55
N ARG A 5 -5.22 -6.92 7.33
CA ARG A 5 -3.95 -7.58 7.70
C ARG A 5 -3.26 -8.17 6.48
N ARG A 6 -4.00 -8.84 5.60
CA ARG A 6 -3.42 -9.41 4.38
C ARG A 6 -2.88 -8.33 3.44
N LEU A 7 -3.59 -7.22 3.30
CA LEU A 7 -3.11 -6.08 2.52
C LEU A 7 -1.83 -5.48 3.10
N ALA A 8 -1.74 -5.34 4.43
CA ALA A 8 -0.54 -4.84 5.08
C ALA A 8 0.69 -5.73 4.82
N GLU A 9 0.52 -7.05 4.88
CA GLU A 9 1.58 -8.01 4.54
C GLU A 9 2.00 -7.87 3.08
N LEU A 10 1.05 -7.79 2.15
CA LEU A 10 1.34 -7.62 0.73
C LEU A 10 2.09 -6.30 0.43
N LEU A 11 1.73 -5.22 1.13
CA LEU A 11 2.43 -3.93 1.04
C LEU A 11 3.88 -4.03 1.54
N LEU A 12 4.13 -4.75 2.64
CA LEU A 12 5.49 -4.99 3.13
C LEU A 12 6.31 -5.85 2.16
N GLU A 13 5.67 -6.85 1.54
CA GLU A 13 6.34 -7.74 0.59
C GLU A 13 6.71 -7.06 -0.74
N LYS A 14 5.88 -6.11 -1.22
CA LYS A 14 5.99 -5.60 -2.60
C LYS A 14 6.20 -4.10 -2.72
N SER A 15 5.75 -3.33 -1.75
CA SER A 15 5.69 -1.88 -1.86
C SER A 15 6.67 -1.18 -0.93
N TYR A 16 7.19 -1.85 0.09
CA TYR A 16 8.10 -1.28 1.06
C TYR A 16 9.57 -1.44 0.66
N ILE A 17 10.34 -0.36 0.80
CA ILE A 17 11.80 -0.35 0.65
C ILE A 17 12.40 0.38 1.85
N GLU A 18 13.28 -0.31 2.57
CA GLU A 18 14.09 0.25 3.66
C GLU A 18 15.31 0.98 3.08
N GLY A 19 15.66 2.14 3.64
CA GLY A 19 16.89 2.87 3.32
C GLY A 19 16.69 4.38 3.12
N GLU A 20 17.79 5.13 3.10
CA GLU A 20 17.75 6.58 2.89
C GLU A 20 17.30 6.92 1.46
N VAL A 21 16.15 7.57 1.35
CA VAL A 21 15.61 8.08 0.08
C VAL A 21 15.36 9.58 0.17
N VAL A 22 15.59 10.29 -0.92
CA VAL A 22 15.17 11.69 -1.08
C VAL A 22 13.82 11.69 -1.79
N LEU A 23 12.80 12.18 -1.11
CA LEU A 23 11.45 12.27 -1.64
C LEU A 23 11.35 13.39 -2.67
N THR A 24 10.29 13.37 -3.48
CA THR A 24 9.98 14.45 -4.44
C THR A 24 9.79 15.81 -3.78
N SER A 25 9.51 15.85 -2.48
CA SER A 25 9.46 17.08 -1.68
C SER A 25 10.83 17.64 -1.29
N GLY A 26 11.92 16.93 -1.61
CA GLY A 26 13.29 17.24 -1.18
C GLY A 26 13.62 16.78 0.24
N LYS A 27 12.65 16.25 0.99
CA LYS A 27 12.89 15.69 2.33
C LYS A 27 13.56 14.32 2.23
N LYS A 28 14.41 14.01 3.22
CA LYS A 28 14.92 12.66 3.42
C LYS A 28 13.91 11.80 4.18
N SER A 29 13.86 10.53 3.84
CA SER A 29 13.09 9.48 4.52
C SER A 29 14.00 8.27 4.68
N ASP A 30 13.82 7.52 5.75
CA ASP A 30 14.47 6.23 6.01
C ASP A 30 13.75 5.05 5.33
N TYR A 31 12.64 5.31 4.66
CA TYR A 31 11.93 4.33 3.84
C TYR A 31 11.21 4.95 2.64
N TYR A 32 10.83 4.09 1.69
CA TYR A 32 9.96 4.41 0.56
C TYR A 32 8.80 3.42 0.43
N PHE A 33 7.64 3.91 0.01
CA PHE A 33 6.48 3.09 -0.34
C PHE A 33 6.07 3.31 -1.80
N ASP A 34 6.25 2.29 -2.65
CA ASP A 34 5.66 2.25 -4.00
C ASP A 34 4.39 1.38 -4.02
N CYS A 35 3.27 1.99 -3.65
CA CYS A 35 1.98 1.29 -3.61
C CYS A 35 1.48 0.86 -5.00
N LYS A 36 2.06 1.34 -6.11
CA LYS A 36 1.66 0.89 -7.46
C LYS A 36 1.89 -0.60 -7.65
N GLN A 37 2.96 -1.15 -7.07
CA GLN A 37 3.25 -2.58 -7.16
C GLN A 37 2.14 -3.43 -6.54
N THR A 38 1.63 -3.03 -5.37
CA THR A 38 0.51 -3.71 -4.72
C THR A 38 -0.81 -3.44 -5.44
N ALA A 39 -1.05 -2.21 -5.90
CA ALA A 39 -2.28 -1.85 -6.61
C ALA A 39 -2.44 -2.57 -7.96
N LEU A 40 -1.33 -2.85 -8.66
CA LEU A 40 -1.33 -3.59 -9.92
C LEU A 40 -1.17 -5.11 -9.75
N HIS A 41 -1.05 -5.60 -8.51
CA HIS A 41 -1.05 -7.02 -8.21
C HIS A 41 -2.48 -7.57 -8.13
N PRO A 42 -2.81 -8.74 -8.70
CA PRO A 42 -4.18 -9.27 -8.70
C PRO A 42 -4.83 -9.34 -7.30
N GLU A 43 -4.11 -9.89 -6.33
CA GLU A 43 -4.59 -9.94 -4.93
C GLU A 43 -4.68 -8.55 -4.31
N GLY A 44 -3.74 -7.66 -4.63
CA GLY A 44 -3.69 -6.33 -4.03
C GLY A 44 -4.82 -5.45 -4.53
N ALA A 45 -5.11 -5.48 -5.84
CA ALA A 45 -6.26 -4.79 -6.44
C ALA A 45 -7.57 -5.25 -5.81
N PHE A 46 -7.75 -6.56 -5.62
CA PHE A 46 -8.94 -7.12 -4.98
C PHE A 46 -9.09 -6.64 -3.53
N LEU A 47 -8.03 -6.71 -2.73
CA LEU A 47 -8.05 -6.28 -1.33
C LEU A 47 -8.32 -4.78 -1.20
N LEU A 48 -7.61 -3.95 -1.98
CA LEU A 48 -7.77 -2.50 -1.99
C LEU A 48 -9.18 -2.10 -2.40
N GLY A 49 -9.73 -2.68 -3.46
CA GLY A 49 -11.07 -2.35 -3.96
C GLY A 49 -12.15 -2.59 -2.92
N ASN A 50 -12.15 -3.76 -2.26
CA ASN A 50 -13.11 -4.06 -1.21
C ASN A 50 -12.94 -3.15 0.01
N LEU A 51 -11.70 -2.97 0.47
CA LEU A 51 -11.43 -2.14 1.65
C LEU A 51 -11.78 -0.66 1.42
N PHE A 52 -11.55 -0.14 0.21
CA PHE A 52 -11.96 1.21 -0.13
C PHE A 52 -13.48 1.33 -0.27
N LEU A 53 -14.15 0.32 -0.85
CA LEU A 53 -15.62 0.30 -0.91
C LEU A 53 -16.22 0.38 0.51
N ASP A 54 -15.69 -0.38 1.46
CA ASP A 54 -16.12 -0.33 2.87
C ASP A 54 -15.87 1.04 3.55
N MET A 55 -14.94 1.84 3.01
CA MET A 55 -14.61 3.17 3.53
C MET A 55 -15.46 4.28 2.90
N LEU A 56 -16.15 4.01 1.79
CA LEU A 56 -17.00 5.00 1.16
C LEU A 56 -18.21 5.32 2.05
N PRO A 57 -18.69 6.58 2.05
CA PRO A 57 -19.95 6.93 2.69
C PRO A 57 -21.07 6.02 2.18
N GLN A 58 -21.96 5.63 3.10
CA GLN A 58 -23.21 5.00 2.71
C GLN A 58 -24.20 6.14 2.45
N ASP A 59 -24.47 6.42 1.17
CA ASP A 59 -25.52 7.34 0.73
C ASP A 59 -26.88 6.64 0.67
#